data_AF-A0A820N6N2-F1
#
_entry.id   AF-A0A820N6N2-F1
#
_cell.length_a   1.000
_cell.length_b   1.000
_cell.length_c   1.000
_cell.angle_alpha   90.00
_cell.angle_beta   90.00
_cell.angle_gamma   90.00
#
_symmetry.space_group_name_H-M   'P 1'
#
loop_
_entity.id
_entity.type
_entity.pdbx_description
1 polymer ?
#
loop_
_entity_poly.entity_id
_entity_poly.type
_entity_poly.pdbx_seq_one_letter_code
_entity_poly.pdbx_strand_id
1 'polypeptide(L)'
;MLRELMRLYLCVLLSSVAWHNIGHIHWEPWIPQIFTHILRSFSLPIGKMQMSLEEYNPIVSTSTKWIIAMIGHGSSCLQYLRDLLIAVKNFYHPSNTGAFQKDLVEFILGLAQNFVDRVHLERTSRPVWFFAPLESYRLTEQDITDFVNCVKDYAFISIFNKDYTEEAAKTCKYLSILRPELIIPSIVEKHFSSIDSMTEPHRFTSIMTCLTHIARQIVQQTSAYSQGQIYVLPLLMSALPGIDLNDLEKTSVTLEFLDTILMLITCIDCSSAVNIRNDLTEIEKEVCLSTSNFDDFIVEFLKRIFQMIDVLSTDMSDAVTSNADVDIDDIMINWKLTTITFNIVQQCSSKIFHKIREKVIDFVSGVCLSSRARDIVSGLVEGLVKGNPVETLKYLMPKTCESIEKILNHSESTILLTDHKGDIELTWYLILFAELVHARGDALIIYKSMIMSVFRQCIHFINKNSYETIAHAVEHLLESLTHVYPIDYRLTVENIDEPFVDFLPIRAWGQYVDFNKLQVQFHIPNEDEID
;
A
#
# COMPACT_ATOMS: atom_id res chain seq x y z
N MET A 1 1.96 -8.25 -43.39
CA MET A 1 1.48 -9.45 -42.65
C MET A 1 2.51 -10.56 -42.48
N LEU A 2 2.69 -11.54 -43.39
CA LEU A 2 3.55 -12.73 -43.15
C LEU A 2 5.04 -12.40 -42.92
N ARG A 3 5.58 -11.39 -43.62
CA ARG A 3 6.95 -10.89 -43.41
C ARG A 3 7.13 -10.12 -42.09
N GLU A 4 6.11 -9.43 -41.62
CA GLU A 4 6.15 -8.69 -40.35
C GLU A 4 6.02 -9.65 -39.17
N LEU A 5 5.14 -10.64 -39.28
CA LEU A 5 5.05 -11.75 -38.33
C LEU A 5 6.40 -12.48 -38.21
N MET A 6 7.04 -12.85 -39.32
CA MET A 6 8.37 -13.48 -39.26
C MET A 6 9.43 -12.58 -38.61
N ARG A 7 9.39 -11.26 -38.83
CA ARG A 7 10.33 -10.31 -38.19
C ARG A 7 10.09 -10.24 -36.68
N LEU A 8 8.83 -10.20 -36.26
CA LEU A 8 8.45 -10.19 -34.85
C LEU A 8 8.91 -11.48 -34.15
N TYR A 9 8.60 -12.66 -34.70
CA TYR A 9 9.03 -13.94 -34.13
C TYR A 9 10.56 -14.07 -34.10
N LEU A 10 11.26 -13.51 -35.10
CA LEU A 10 12.72 -13.48 -35.10
C LEU A 10 13.27 -12.60 -33.97
N CYS A 11 12.68 -11.42 -33.72
CA CYS A 11 13.09 -10.56 -32.59
C CYS A 11 12.86 -11.26 -31.24
N VAL A 12 11.72 -11.94 -31.09
CA VAL A 12 11.41 -12.75 -29.88
C VAL A 12 12.45 -13.84 -29.69
N LEU A 13 12.79 -14.57 -30.75
CA LEU A 13 13.80 -15.63 -30.72
C LEU A 13 15.18 -15.05 -30.35
N LEU A 14 15.62 -13.98 -31.01
CA LEU A 14 16.95 -13.39 -30.78
C LEU A 14 17.08 -12.77 -29.39
N SER A 15 16.02 -12.13 -28.88
CA SER A 15 15.95 -11.62 -27.51
C SER A 15 16.08 -12.75 -26.49
N SER A 16 15.34 -13.85 -26.68
CA SER A 16 15.44 -15.03 -25.82
C SER A 16 16.82 -15.67 -25.89
N VAL A 17 17.40 -15.79 -27.09
CA VAL A 17 18.76 -16.29 -27.29
C VAL A 17 19.77 -15.41 -26.56
N ALA A 18 19.67 -14.09 -26.65
CA ALA A 18 20.55 -13.17 -25.93
C ALA A 18 20.45 -13.36 -24.42
N TRP A 19 19.23 -13.42 -23.88
CA TRP A 19 18.97 -13.57 -22.45
C TRP A 19 19.54 -14.86 -21.85
N HIS A 20 19.41 -15.98 -22.56
CA HIS A 20 19.88 -17.29 -22.07
C HIS A 20 21.36 -17.56 -22.40
N ASN A 21 22.04 -16.65 -23.10
CA ASN A 21 23.43 -16.84 -23.55
C ASN A 21 24.28 -15.57 -23.34
N ILE A 22 24.06 -14.84 -22.24
CA ILE A 22 24.80 -13.63 -21.89
C ILE A 22 26.31 -13.92 -21.85
N GLY A 23 27.09 -13.18 -22.64
CA GLY A 23 28.54 -13.37 -22.76
C GLY A 23 29.01 -14.47 -23.71
N HIS A 24 28.10 -15.23 -24.33
CA HIS A 24 28.47 -16.24 -25.33
C HIS A 24 28.33 -15.75 -26.78
N ILE A 25 27.55 -14.69 -27.00
CA ILE A 25 27.29 -14.13 -28.33
C ILE A 25 27.86 -12.71 -28.41
N HIS A 26 28.68 -12.46 -29.42
CA HIS A 26 29.25 -11.14 -29.69
C HIS A 26 28.26 -10.26 -30.47
N TRP A 27 27.42 -9.52 -29.74
CA TRP A 27 26.36 -8.67 -30.30
C TRP A 27 26.86 -7.32 -30.84
N GLU A 28 28.06 -6.87 -30.46
CA GLU A 28 28.60 -5.54 -30.76
C GLU A 28 28.40 -5.06 -32.22
N PRO A 29 28.64 -5.89 -33.27
CA PRO A 29 28.48 -5.45 -34.66
C PRO A 29 27.02 -5.16 -35.05
N TRP A 30 26.07 -5.70 -34.30
CA TRP A 30 24.63 -5.66 -34.59
C TRP A 30 23.89 -4.62 -33.75
N ILE A 31 24.48 -4.16 -32.63
CA ILE A 31 23.90 -3.15 -31.73
C ILE A 31 23.33 -1.94 -32.50
N PRO A 32 24.04 -1.31 -33.45
CA PRO A 32 23.50 -0.13 -34.15
C PRO A 32 22.22 -0.44 -34.93
N GLN A 33 22.15 -1.63 -35.55
CA GLN A 33 20.98 -2.07 -36.33
C GLN A 33 19.80 -2.40 -35.41
N ILE A 34 20.08 -3.04 -34.27
CA ILE A 34 19.07 -3.38 -33.25
C ILE A 34 18.43 -2.11 -32.71
N PHE A 35 19.23 -1.14 -32.25
CA PHE A 35 18.71 0.13 -31.72
C PHE A 35 17.97 0.96 -32.78
N THR A 36 18.42 0.95 -34.03
CA THR A 36 17.70 1.59 -35.14
C THR A 36 16.33 0.93 -35.38
N HIS A 37 16.25 -0.40 -35.25
CA HIS A 37 14.99 -1.12 -35.39
C HIS A 37 14.02 -0.80 -34.25
N ILE A 38 14.52 -0.76 -33.01
CA ILE A 38 13.74 -0.41 -31.81
C ILE A 38 13.21 1.02 -31.93
N LEU A 39 14.05 1.99 -32.31
CA LEU A 39 13.61 3.38 -32.51
C LEU A 39 12.47 3.48 -33.53
N ARG A 40 12.56 2.73 -34.63
CA ARG A 40 11.50 2.70 -35.66
C ARG A 40 10.23 2.03 -35.16
N SER A 41 10.32 1.06 -34.25
CA SER A 41 9.13 0.38 -33.72
C SER A 41 8.24 1.31 -32.89
N PHE A 42 8.79 2.34 -32.23
CA PHE A 42 7.97 3.32 -31.49
C PHE A 42 7.05 4.16 -32.38
N SER A 43 7.22 4.11 -33.70
CA SER A 43 6.33 4.79 -34.67
C SER A 43 6.11 6.27 -34.36
N LEU A 44 7.17 6.95 -33.91
CA LEU A 44 7.11 8.33 -33.44
C LEU A 44 6.72 9.27 -34.59
N PRO A 45 5.84 10.27 -34.34
CA PRO A 45 5.44 11.23 -35.35
C PRO A 45 6.59 12.20 -35.64
N ILE A 46 7.42 11.88 -36.64
CA ILE A 46 8.54 12.70 -37.08
C ILE A 46 8.18 13.34 -38.43
N GLY A 47 7.87 14.64 -38.43
CA GLY A 47 7.55 15.42 -39.64
C GLY A 47 6.06 15.46 -40.03
N LYS A 48 5.76 15.98 -41.24
CA LYS A 48 4.39 16.29 -41.71
C LYS A 48 3.60 15.13 -42.34
N MET A 49 4.15 13.91 -42.41
CA MET A 49 3.43 12.74 -42.96
C MET A 49 3.30 11.63 -41.92
N GLN A 50 2.09 11.44 -41.40
CA GLN A 50 1.70 10.23 -40.71
C GLN A 50 1.40 9.15 -41.76
N MET A 51 2.26 8.14 -41.87
CA MET A 51 1.81 6.84 -42.35
C MET A 51 1.58 5.97 -41.12
N SER A 52 0.32 5.81 -40.75
CA SER A 52 -0.11 4.83 -39.76
C SER A 52 0.12 3.43 -40.33
N LEU A 53 1.14 2.73 -39.86
CA LEU A 53 1.16 1.28 -39.94
C LEU A 53 0.38 0.78 -38.72
N GLU A 54 -0.83 0.30 -38.98
CA GLU A 54 -1.70 -0.32 -37.98
C GLU A 54 -1.07 -1.59 -37.39
N GLU A 55 -1.21 -1.67 -36.07
CA GLU A 55 -1.48 -2.85 -35.24
C GLU A 55 -0.33 -3.79 -34.79
N TYR A 56 -0.32 -3.93 -33.45
CA TYR A 56 0.39 -4.89 -32.60
C TYR A 56 1.91 -4.73 -32.47
N ASN A 57 2.36 -4.22 -31.31
CA ASN A 57 3.79 -4.10 -30.98
C ASN A 57 4.19 -4.90 -29.71
N PRO A 58 4.19 -6.26 -29.74
CA PRO A 58 4.87 -7.10 -28.74
C PRO A 58 6.42 -6.93 -28.75
N ILE A 59 6.91 -5.93 -29.47
CA ILE A 59 8.32 -5.59 -29.63
C ILE A 59 8.87 -4.92 -28.36
N VAL A 60 8.08 -4.16 -27.59
CA VAL A 60 8.60 -3.40 -26.44
C VAL A 60 9.18 -4.34 -25.37
N SER A 61 8.40 -5.28 -24.86
CA SER A 61 8.85 -6.25 -23.85
C SER A 61 10.00 -7.15 -24.35
N THR A 62 9.97 -7.50 -25.63
CA THR A 62 11.02 -8.28 -26.29
C THR A 62 12.33 -7.50 -26.41
N SER A 63 12.24 -6.21 -26.78
CA SER A 63 13.38 -5.34 -27.03
C SER A 63 14.11 -4.98 -25.74
N THR A 64 13.36 -4.74 -24.67
CA THR A 64 13.95 -4.45 -23.35
C THR A 64 14.80 -5.62 -22.85
N LYS A 65 14.27 -6.85 -22.91
CA LYS A 65 15.05 -8.08 -22.60
C LYS A 65 16.32 -8.20 -23.43
N TRP A 66 16.23 -7.92 -24.73
CA TRP A 66 17.38 -8.03 -25.63
C TRP A 66 18.45 -6.99 -25.28
N ILE A 67 18.04 -5.73 -25.06
CA ILE A 67 18.95 -4.65 -24.63
C ILE A 67 19.62 -5.04 -23.32
N ILE A 68 18.84 -5.43 -22.31
CA ILE A 68 19.39 -5.76 -20.99
C ILE A 68 20.38 -6.91 -21.09
N ALA A 69 20.13 -7.95 -21.90
CA ALA A 69 21.05 -9.07 -22.08
C ALA A 69 22.40 -8.68 -22.73
N MET A 70 22.45 -7.57 -23.48
CA MET A 70 23.67 -7.09 -24.15
C MET A 70 24.53 -6.15 -23.29
N ILE A 71 24.06 -5.70 -22.13
CA ILE A 71 24.81 -4.79 -21.24
C ILE A 71 25.93 -5.54 -20.49
N GLY A 72 27.03 -4.86 -20.18
CA GLY A 72 28.15 -5.39 -19.40
C GLY A 72 29.40 -5.68 -20.22
N HIS A 73 30.50 -6.00 -19.53
CA HIS A 73 31.82 -6.31 -20.13
C HIS A 73 32.30 -5.27 -21.16
N GLY A 74 32.06 -3.98 -20.91
CA GLY A 74 32.52 -2.89 -21.79
C GLY A 74 31.80 -2.78 -23.14
N SER A 75 30.64 -3.43 -23.32
CA SER A 75 29.83 -3.26 -24.53
C SER A 75 29.34 -1.81 -24.71
N SER A 76 29.26 -1.34 -25.95
CA SER A 76 28.66 -0.03 -26.27
C SER A 76 27.14 0.03 -26.06
N CYS A 77 26.48 -1.08 -25.72
CA CYS A 77 25.02 -1.17 -25.60
C CYS A 77 24.42 -0.09 -24.70
N LEU A 78 25.04 0.22 -23.55
CA LEU A 78 24.51 1.23 -22.63
C LEU A 78 24.62 2.65 -23.22
N GLN A 79 25.67 2.93 -24.00
CA GLN A 79 25.80 4.20 -24.72
C GLN A 79 24.72 4.33 -25.81
N TYR A 80 24.46 3.27 -26.58
CA TYR A 80 23.37 3.27 -27.56
C TYR A 80 21.98 3.42 -26.90
N LEU A 81 21.77 2.85 -25.71
CA LEU A 81 20.55 3.07 -24.94
C LEU A 81 20.41 4.53 -24.51
N ARG A 82 21.50 5.14 -24.05
CA ARG A 82 21.53 6.57 -23.70
C ARG A 82 21.17 7.43 -24.90
N ASP A 83 21.78 7.17 -26.06
CA ASP A 83 21.53 7.93 -27.28
C ASP A 83 20.07 7.75 -27.76
N LEU A 84 19.51 6.54 -27.65
CA LEU A 84 18.11 6.27 -27.94
C LEU A 84 17.18 7.10 -27.05
N LEU A 85 17.39 7.05 -25.73
CA LEU A 85 16.54 7.78 -24.77
C LEU A 85 16.65 9.30 -24.97
N ILE A 86 17.84 9.81 -25.28
CA ILE A 86 18.03 11.22 -25.65
C ILE A 86 17.21 11.58 -26.89
N ALA A 87 17.24 10.73 -27.92
CA ALA A 87 16.51 10.97 -29.17
C ALA A 87 14.98 11.00 -28.97
N VAL A 88 14.47 10.24 -28.00
CA VAL A 88 13.01 10.18 -27.70
C VAL A 88 12.59 11.06 -26.51
N LYS A 89 13.52 11.80 -25.90
CA LYS A 89 13.29 12.57 -24.65
C LYS A 89 12.04 13.44 -24.66
N ASN A 90 11.81 14.17 -25.75
CA ASN A 90 10.69 15.10 -25.84
C ASN A 90 9.33 14.37 -25.76
N PHE A 91 9.26 13.12 -26.23
CA PHE A 91 8.02 12.34 -26.23
C PHE A 91 7.62 11.83 -24.84
N TYR A 92 8.53 11.87 -23.85
CA TYR A 92 8.21 11.54 -22.47
C TYR A 92 7.54 12.69 -21.70
N HIS A 93 7.63 13.93 -22.20
CA HIS A 93 7.08 15.10 -21.49
C HIS A 93 5.55 15.03 -21.39
N PRO A 94 4.94 15.36 -20.22
CA PRO A 94 3.48 15.31 -20.02
C PRO A 94 2.66 16.09 -21.05
N SER A 95 3.21 17.19 -21.57
CA SER A 95 2.54 18.01 -22.61
C SER A 95 2.49 17.36 -23.99
N ASN A 96 3.26 16.29 -24.23
CA ASN A 96 3.34 15.62 -25.53
C ASN A 96 2.56 14.30 -25.48
N THR A 97 1.23 14.42 -25.52
CA THR A 97 0.33 13.26 -25.47
C THR A 97 0.18 12.61 -26.84
N GLY A 98 0.11 11.27 -26.85
CA GLY A 98 -0.06 10.51 -28.09
C GLY A 98 0.03 9.01 -27.87
N ALA A 99 -0.35 8.23 -28.88
CA ALA A 99 -0.34 6.77 -28.82
C ALA A 99 1.05 6.17 -28.50
N PHE A 100 2.13 6.89 -28.80
CA PHE A 100 3.51 6.50 -28.50
C PHE A 100 3.85 6.51 -27.00
N GLN A 101 3.12 7.26 -26.16
CA GLN A 101 3.45 7.38 -24.73
C GLN A 101 3.36 6.04 -24.03
N LYS A 102 2.37 5.22 -24.38
CA LYS A 102 2.22 3.85 -23.87
C LYS A 102 3.50 3.05 -24.09
N ASP A 103 3.91 2.92 -25.35
CA ASP A 103 5.07 2.13 -25.74
C ASP A 103 6.36 2.64 -25.09
N LEU A 104 6.51 3.97 -24.94
CA LEU A 104 7.68 4.58 -24.31
C LEU A 104 7.74 4.36 -22.80
N VAL A 105 6.62 4.49 -22.08
CA VAL A 105 6.59 4.25 -20.63
C VAL A 105 6.71 2.74 -20.34
N GLU A 106 6.04 1.89 -21.09
CA GLU A 106 6.21 0.43 -21.02
C GLU A 106 7.65 0.02 -21.34
N PHE A 107 8.36 0.74 -22.22
CA PHE A 107 9.76 0.49 -22.52
C PHE A 107 10.68 0.75 -21.32
N ILE A 108 10.58 1.90 -20.65
CA ILE A 108 11.42 2.17 -19.46
C ILE A 108 11.06 1.25 -18.29
N LEU A 109 9.78 0.90 -18.14
CA LEU A 109 9.33 -0.08 -17.16
C LEU A 109 9.94 -1.46 -17.43
N GLY A 110 9.86 -1.92 -18.67
CA GLY A 110 10.45 -3.19 -19.10
C GLY A 110 11.97 -3.21 -18.96
N LEU A 111 12.67 -2.10 -19.27
CA LEU A 111 14.11 -2.01 -19.03
C LEU A 111 14.44 -2.19 -17.55
N ALA A 112 13.77 -1.44 -16.67
CA ALA A 112 14.04 -1.46 -15.24
C ALA A 112 13.74 -2.83 -14.63
N GLN A 113 12.59 -3.43 -14.97
CA GLN A 113 12.20 -4.77 -14.50
C GLN A 113 13.21 -5.84 -14.93
N ASN A 114 13.49 -5.93 -16.24
CA ASN A 114 14.42 -6.95 -16.74
C ASN A 114 15.85 -6.74 -16.19
N PHE A 115 16.25 -5.50 -15.91
CA PHE A 115 17.55 -5.23 -15.30
C PHE A 115 17.61 -5.71 -13.84
N VAL A 116 16.54 -5.48 -13.05
CA VAL A 116 16.41 -6.05 -11.70
C VAL A 116 16.44 -7.58 -11.75
N ASP A 117 15.70 -8.20 -12.68
CA ASP A 117 15.69 -9.66 -12.85
C ASP A 117 17.09 -10.19 -13.17
N ARG A 118 17.83 -9.51 -14.06
CA ARG A 118 19.22 -9.89 -14.39
C ARG A 118 20.14 -9.77 -13.18
N VAL A 119 20.08 -8.66 -12.45
CA VAL A 119 20.88 -8.48 -11.22
C VAL A 119 20.53 -9.57 -10.21
N HIS A 120 19.25 -9.87 -10.02
CA HIS A 120 18.82 -10.94 -9.13
C HIS A 120 19.38 -12.31 -9.56
N LEU A 121 19.30 -12.66 -10.84
CA LEU A 121 19.85 -13.91 -11.38
C LEU A 121 21.37 -14.01 -11.19
N GLU A 122 22.10 -12.92 -11.43
CA GLU A 122 23.56 -12.90 -11.32
C GLU A 122 24.09 -12.89 -9.89
N ARG A 123 23.32 -12.35 -8.94
CA ARG A 123 23.69 -12.25 -7.52
C ARG A 123 23.16 -13.40 -6.68
N THR A 124 22.09 -14.07 -7.10
CA THR A 124 21.51 -15.18 -6.33
C THR A 124 22.40 -16.42 -6.42
N SER A 125 22.85 -16.92 -5.27
CA SER A 125 23.80 -18.02 -5.16
C SER A 125 23.20 -19.42 -5.33
N ARG A 126 21.94 -19.54 -5.78
CA ARG A 126 21.31 -20.86 -5.94
C ARG A 126 21.82 -21.51 -7.23
N PRO A 127 22.42 -22.72 -7.16
CA PRO A 127 22.83 -23.43 -8.36
C PRO A 127 21.57 -23.86 -9.11
N VAL A 128 21.20 -23.08 -10.12
CA VAL A 128 20.17 -23.44 -11.08
C VAL A 128 20.79 -24.32 -12.17
N TRP A 129 20.04 -25.32 -12.63
CA TRP A 129 20.49 -26.21 -13.72
C TRP A 129 20.55 -25.49 -15.08
N PHE A 130 19.93 -24.32 -15.18
CA PHE A 130 19.95 -23.44 -16.34
C PHE A 130 20.90 -22.25 -16.13
N PHE A 131 21.12 -21.50 -17.22
CA PHE A 131 22.17 -20.50 -17.43
C PHE A 131 22.48 -19.55 -16.25
N ALA A 132 23.78 -19.45 -15.93
CA ALA A 132 24.37 -18.36 -15.16
C ALA A 132 25.40 -17.64 -16.06
N PRO A 133 25.40 -16.29 -16.14
CA PRO A 133 26.39 -15.56 -16.94
C PRO A 133 27.82 -15.88 -16.50
N LEU A 134 28.72 -15.96 -17.49
CA LEU A 134 30.16 -16.00 -17.26
C LEU A 134 30.55 -14.88 -16.29
N GLU A 135 31.44 -15.16 -15.35
CA GLU A 135 31.79 -14.21 -14.28
C GLU A 135 32.29 -12.87 -14.82
N SER A 136 33.02 -12.88 -15.94
CA SER A 136 33.50 -11.68 -16.63
C SER A 136 32.40 -10.82 -17.28
N TYR A 137 31.21 -11.38 -17.48
CA TYR A 137 30.05 -10.72 -18.10
C TYR A 137 28.95 -10.36 -17.09
N ARG A 138 29.17 -10.63 -15.80
CA ARG A 138 28.28 -10.15 -14.75
C ARG A 138 28.33 -8.62 -14.67
N LEU A 139 27.19 -8.02 -14.39
CA LEU A 139 27.05 -6.60 -14.14
C LEU A 139 27.91 -6.20 -12.95
N THR A 140 28.69 -5.14 -13.12
CA THR A 140 29.42 -4.49 -12.04
C THR A 140 28.51 -3.49 -11.32
N GLU A 141 28.89 -3.08 -10.11
CA GLU A 141 28.16 -2.02 -9.42
C GLU A 141 28.17 -0.69 -10.21
N GLN A 142 29.20 -0.45 -11.02
CA GLN A 142 29.25 0.71 -11.91
C GLN A 142 28.23 0.59 -13.05
N ASP A 143 28.09 -0.58 -13.67
CA ASP A 143 27.09 -0.81 -14.73
C ASP A 143 25.67 -0.56 -14.21
N ILE A 144 25.37 -0.98 -12.97
CA ILE A 144 24.08 -0.75 -12.32
C ILE A 144 23.83 0.76 -12.12
N THR A 145 24.83 1.48 -11.62
CA THR A 145 24.75 2.94 -11.41
C THR A 145 24.56 3.68 -12.74
N ASP A 146 25.31 3.31 -13.77
CA ASP A 146 25.23 3.95 -15.08
C ASP A 146 23.89 3.68 -15.78
N PHE A 147 23.34 2.48 -15.62
CA PHE A 147 21.99 2.14 -16.07
C PHE A 147 20.92 2.99 -15.37
N VAL A 148 20.96 3.08 -14.03
CA VAL A 148 19.98 3.88 -13.29
C VAL A 148 20.03 5.36 -13.71
N ASN A 149 21.25 5.92 -13.85
CA ASN A 149 21.42 7.30 -14.34
C ASN A 149 20.93 7.49 -15.78
N CYS A 150 20.98 6.44 -16.60
CA CYS A 150 20.48 6.47 -17.97
C CYS A 150 18.94 6.55 -18.04
N VAL A 151 18.22 5.95 -17.09
CA VAL A 151 16.75 5.78 -17.16
C VAL A 151 15.98 6.73 -16.23
N LYS A 152 16.55 7.09 -15.06
CA LYS A 152 15.81 7.76 -13.97
C LYS A 152 15.10 9.06 -14.37
N ASP A 153 15.72 9.90 -15.20
CA ASP A 153 15.12 11.19 -15.58
C ASP A 153 13.86 11.02 -16.41
N TYR A 154 13.81 9.98 -17.25
CA TYR A 154 12.64 9.66 -18.06
C TYR A 154 11.50 9.10 -17.20
N ALA A 155 11.84 8.31 -16.17
CA ALA A 155 10.86 7.88 -15.18
C ALA A 155 10.30 9.08 -14.42
N PHE A 156 11.14 10.00 -13.94
CA PHE A 156 10.70 11.20 -13.21
C PHE A 156 9.81 12.13 -14.03
N ILE A 157 10.11 12.31 -15.31
CA ILE A 157 9.25 13.09 -16.21
C ILE A 157 7.90 12.37 -16.40
N SER A 158 7.94 11.04 -16.55
CA SER A 158 6.75 10.23 -16.83
C SER A 158 5.79 10.08 -15.67
N ILE A 159 6.23 10.31 -14.42
CA ILE A 159 5.34 10.31 -13.24
C ILE A 159 4.17 11.29 -13.44
N PHE A 160 4.39 12.38 -14.15
CA PHE A 160 3.39 13.42 -14.39
C PHE A 160 2.55 13.18 -15.66
N ASN A 161 2.69 12.02 -16.31
CA ASN A 161 1.87 11.65 -17.46
C ASN A 161 0.48 11.20 -17.00
N LYS A 162 -0.57 11.85 -17.53
CA LYS A 162 -1.96 11.65 -17.13
C LYS A 162 -2.41 10.19 -17.05
N ASP A 163 -2.04 9.37 -18.03
CA ASP A 163 -2.54 8.00 -18.16
C ASP A 163 -1.51 6.92 -17.75
N TYR A 164 -0.28 7.32 -17.38
CA TYR A 164 0.86 6.38 -17.19
C TYR A 164 1.66 6.64 -15.90
N THR A 165 1.08 7.35 -14.93
CA THR A 165 1.67 7.59 -13.61
C THR A 165 2.05 6.29 -12.92
N GLU A 166 1.20 5.26 -13.01
CA GLU A 166 1.36 3.97 -12.33
C GLU A 166 2.55 3.17 -12.89
N GLU A 167 2.71 3.10 -14.22
CA GLU A 167 3.86 2.46 -14.87
C GLU A 167 5.17 3.22 -14.60
N ALA A 168 5.12 4.55 -14.58
CA ALA A 168 6.26 5.38 -14.21
C ALA A 168 6.67 5.16 -12.74
N ALA A 169 5.71 5.09 -11.82
CA ALA A 169 5.93 4.80 -10.41
C ALA A 169 6.56 3.41 -10.21
N LYS A 170 6.06 2.38 -10.92
CA LYS A 170 6.67 1.04 -10.95
C LYS A 170 8.11 1.07 -11.48
N THR A 171 8.38 1.90 -12.49
CA THR A 171 9.75 2.10 -13.00
C THR A 171 10.65 2.68 -11.89
N CYS A 172 10.19 3.72 -11.18
CA CYS A 172 10.91 4.27 -10.03
C CYS A 172 11.15 3.24 -8.92
N LYS A 173 10.19 2.36 -8.64
CA LYS A 173 10.35 1.23 -7.72
C LYS A 173 11.46 0.27 -8.14
N TYR A 174 11.51 -0.14 -9.41
CA TYR A 174 12.60 -1.02 -9.87
C TYR A 174 13.96 -0.31 -9.80
N LEU A 175 14.02 0.97 -10.16
CA LEU A 175 15.26 1.74 -10.05
C LEU A 175 15.69 1.95 -8.58
N SER A 176 14.74 2.10 -7.64
CA SER A 176 15.04 2.26 -6.22
C SER A 176 15.48 0.94 -5.56
N ILE A 177 15.10 -0.22 -6.10
CA ILE A 177 15.68 -1.52 -5.69
C ILE A 177 17.18 -1.58 -6.04
N LEU A 178 17.59 -0.96 -7.15
CA LEU A 178 18.98 -0.97 -7.63
C LEU A 178 19.86 0.07 -6.94
N ARG A 179 19.39 1.33 -6.90
CA ARG A 179 20.11 2.51 -6.38
C ARG A 179 19.14 3.46 -5.68
N PRO A 180 18.69 3.13 -4.46
CA PRO A 180 17.74 3.96 -3.71
C PRO A 180 18.23 5.40 -3.50
N GLU A 181 19.54 5.60 -3.31
CA GLU A 181 20.18 6.90 -3.09
C GLU A 181 20.06 7.87 -4.27
N LEU A 182 19.79 7.37 -5.49
CA LEU A 182 19.60 8.19 -6.68
C LEU A 182 18.12 8.52 -6.94
N ILE A 183 17.20 7.79 -6.33
CA ILE A 183 15.76 7.86 -6.61
C ILE A 183 15.01 8.53 -5.47
N ILE A 184 15.16 8.03 -4.25
CA ILE A 184 14.35 8.43 -3.09
C ILE A 184 14.48 9.93 -2.79
N PRO A 185 15.69 10.52 -2.64
CA PRO A 185 15.80 11.95 -2.33
C PRO A 185 15.09 12.84 -3.36
N SER A 186 15.16 12.47 -4.63
CA SER A 186 14.56 13.25 -5.72
C SER A 186 13.04 13.20 -5.73
N ILE A 187 12.43 12.09 -5.32
CA ILE A 187 10.97 11.96 -5.19
C ILE A 187 10.49 12.69 -3.92
N VAL A 188 11.22 12.55 -2.81
CA VAL A 188 10.90 13.23 -1.54
C VAL A 188 10.96 14.76 -1.69
N GLU A 189 11.97 15.30 -2.38
CA GLU A 189 12.06 16.74 -2.68
C GLU A 189 10.88 17.22 -3.54
N LYS A 190 10.48 16.42 -4.54
CA LYS A 190 9.30 16.72 -5.37
C LYS A 190 8.01 16.70 -4.54
N HIS A 191 7.89 15.79 -3.58
CA HIS A 191 6.72 15.71 -2.69
C HIS A 191 6.58 16.99 -1.87
N PHE A 192 7.63 17.38 -1.14
CA PHE A 192 7.57 18.59 -0.31
C PHE A 192 7.33 19.85 -1.14
N SER A 193 7.92 19.96 -2.33
CA SER A 193 7.62 21.07 -3.24
C SER A 193 6.21 21.03 -3.84
N SER A 194 5.56 19.86 -3.91
CA SER A 194 4.18 19.73 -4.42
C SER A 194 3.13 20.12 -3.38
N ILE A 195 3.42 19.93 -2.08
CA ILE A 195 2.50 20.31 -1.00
C ILE A 195 2.32 21.83 -0.93
N ASP A 196 3.37 22.59 -1.18
CA ASP A 196 3.33 24.06 -1.19
C ASP A 196 2.63 24.62 -2.45
N SER A 197 2.47 23.80 -3.49
CA SER A 197 1.89 24.20 -4.78
C SER A 197 0.36 24.12 -4.75
N MET A 198 -0.30 25.24 -4.47
CA MET A 198 -1.77 25.34 -4.56
C MET A 198 -2.32 25.24 -5.99
N THR A 199 -1.46 25.30 -7.02
CA THR A 199 -1.88 25.48 -8.41
C THR A 199 -1.91 24.19 -9.24
N GLU A 200 -1.27 23.10 -8.78
CA GLU A 200 -1.09 21.87 -9.57
C GLU A 200 -1.42 20.59 -8.76
N PRO A 201 -2.71 20.35 -8.41
CA PRO A 201 -3.12 19.24 -7.55
C PRO A 201 -2.73 17.86 -8.09
N HIS A 202 -2.77 17.66 -9.42
CA HIS A 202 -2.37 16.42 -10.09
C HIS A 202 -0.90 16.01 -9.82
N ARG A 203 -0.03 16.96 -9.45
CA ARG A 203 1.35 16.65 -9.09
C ARG A 203 1.44 15.97 -7.75
N PHE A 204 0.62 16.41 -6.78
CA PHE A 204 0.55 15.77 -5.47
C PHE A 204 0.10 14.31 -5.61
N THR A 205 -1.00 14.07 -6.34
CA THR A 205 -1.52 12.70 -6.52
C THR A 205 -0.50 11.80 -7.20
N SER A 206 0.12 12.28 -8.29
CA SER A 206 1.15 11.52 -9.02
C SER A 206 2.37 11.17 -8.17
N ILE A 207 2.85 12.11 -7.34
CA ILE A 207 4.00 11.88 -6.47
C ILE A 207 3.63 10.94 -5.31
N MET A 208 2.42 11.06 -4.75
CA MET A 208 1.92 10.16 -3.70
C MET A 208 1.81 8.72 -4.19
N THR A 209 1.30 8.50 -5.41
CA THR A 209 1.35 7.18 -6.06
C THR A 209 2.79 6.67 -6.15
N CYS A 210 3.73 7.51 -6.60
CA CYS A 210 5.13 7.12 -6.66
C CYS A 210 5.74 6.78 -5.29
N LEU A 211 5.44 7.56 -4.25
CA LEU A 211 5.87 7.33 -2.87
C LEU A 211 5.35 5.99 -2.34
N THR A 212 4.11 5.65 -2.66
CA THR A 212 3.48 4.36 -2.31
C THR A 212 4.28 3.19 -2.89
N HIS A 213 4.64 3.25 -4.18
CA HIS A 213 5.43 2.20 -4.84
C HIS A 213 6.84 2.02 -4.30
N ILE A 214 7.45 3.09 -3.78
CA ILE A 214 8.81 3.06 -3.21
C ILE A 214 8.84 3.00 -1.68
N ALA A 215 7.68 2.89 -1.02
CA ALA A 215 7.56 2.98 0.44
C ALA A 215 8.50 1.99 1.17
N ARG A 216 8.63 0.76 0.66
CA ARG A 216 9.55 -0.23 1.24
C ARG A 216 11.00 0.22 1.18
N GLN A 217 11.45 0.79 0.08
CA GLN A 217 12.82 1.27 -0.08
C GLN A 217 13.09 2.53 0.75
N ILE A 218 12.06 3.31 1.09
CA ILE A 218 12.17 4.42 2.05
C ILE A 218 12.45 3.88 3.46
N VAL A 219 11.67 2.90 3.91
CA VAL A 219 11.74 2.45 5.31
C VAL A 219 12.83 1.40 5.58
N GLN A 220 13.28 0.67 4.55
CA GLN A 220 14.26 -0.39 4.72
C GLN A 220 15.68 0.17 4.93
N GLN A 221 16.35 -0.25 6.00
CA GLN A 221 17.79 0.02 6.15
C GLN A 221 18.60 -0.94 5.28
N THR A 222 19.41 -0.38 4.37
CA THR A 222 20.39 -1.14 3.60
C THR A 222 21.79 -0.56 3.82
N SER A 223 22.82 -1.36 3.56
CA SER A 223 24.21 -0.87 3.62
C SER A 223 24.48 0.24 2.59
N ALA A 224 23.74 0.26 1.49
CA ALA A 224 23.87 1.26 0.43
C ALA A 224 23.11 2.57 0.78
N TYR A 225 21.98 2.47 1.45
CA TYR A 225 21.13 3.60 1.78
C TYR A 225 20.32 3.34 3.05
N SER A 226 20.66 4.04 4.12
CA SER A 226 19.96 4.03 5.42
C SER A 226 19.23 5.34 5.72
N GLN A 227 19.56 6.43 5.02
CA GLN A 227 18.98 7.76 5.22
C GLN A 227 17.48 7.83 4.92
N GLY A 228 16.94 6.87 4.15
CA GLY A 228 15.52 6.82 3.79
C GLY A 228 14.58 6.90 4.99
N GLN A 229 14.94 6.26 6.11
CA GLN A 229 14.12 6.22 7.30
C GLN A 229 13.88 7.59 7.95
N ILE A 230 14.81 8.54 7.76
CA ILE A 230 14.69 9.91 8.27
C ILE A 230 13.43 10.58 7.70
N TYR A 231 13.04 10.22 6.47
CA TYR A 231 11.89 10.82 5.81
C TYR A 231 10.54 10.25 6.26
N VAL A 232 10.49 9.13 7.00
CA VAL A 232 9.23 8.43 7.31
C VAL A 232 8.25 9.32 8.07
N LEU A 233 8.64 9.85 9.22
CA LEU A 233 7.78 10.72 10.03
C LEU A 233 7.43 12.03 9.31
N PRO A 234 8.39 12.76 8.68
CA PRO A 234 8.07 13.92 7.86
C PRO A 234 7.05 13.63 6.76
N LEU A 235 7.19 12.51 6.04
CA LEU A 235 6.26 12.11 4.99
C LEU A 235 4.88 11.81 5.56
N LEU A 236 4.80 11.02 6.64
CA LEU A 236 3.54 10.72 7.35
C LEU A 236 2.80 12.01 7.74
N MET A 237 3.48 12.94 8.41
CA MET A 237 2.89 14.20 8.84
C MET A 237 2.46 15.08 7.67
N SER A 238 3.30 15.17 6.64
CA SER A 238 3.04 16.00 5.46
C SER A 238 1.93 15.45 4.54
N ALA A 239 1.63 14.15 4.64
CA ALA A 239 0.57 13.50 3.90
C ALA A 239 -0.82 13.74 4.51
N LEU A 240 -0.94 13.96 5.83
CA LEU A 240 -2.23 14.18 6.51
C LEU A 240 -3.10 15.29 5.89
N PRO A 241 -2.54 16.44 5.44
CA PRO A 241 -3.22 17.44 4.61
C PRO A 241 -3.95 16.91 3.38
N GLY A 242 -3.55 15.76 2.84
CA GLY A 242 -4.16 15.12 1.69
C GLY A 242 -5.47 14.39 1.96
N ILE A 243 -5.81 14.13 3.23
CA ILE A 243 -7.15 13.66 3.63
C ILE A 243 -8.08 14.90 3.59
N ASP A 244 -8.78 15.05 2.47
CA ASP A 244 -9.64 16.19 2.12
C ASP A 244 -10.93 15.71 1.45
N LEU A 245 -12.07 15.95 2.10
CA LEU A 245 -13.39 15.57 1.58
C LEU A 245 -13.77 16.24 0.26
N ASN A 246 -13.17 17.37 -0.06
CA ASN A 246 -13.46 18.06 -1.32
C ASN A 246 -12.70 17.43 -2.50
N ASP A 247 -11.75 16.54 -2.24
CA ASP A 247 -10.89 15.91 -3.23
C ASP A 247 -10.70 14.42 -2.89
N LEU A 248 -11.65 13.61 -3.35
CA LEU A 248 -11.65 12.15 -3.12
C LEU A 248 -10.45 11.46 -3.77
N GLU A 249 -9.98 11.95 -4.92
CA GLU A 249 -8.79 11.41 -5.59
C GLU A 249 -7.56 11.61 -4.69
N LYS A 250 -7.38 12.82 -4.16
CA LYS A 250 -6.31 13.15 -3.22
C LYS A 250 -6.41 12.36 -1.92
N THR A 251 -7.62 12.20 -1.38
CA THR A 251 -7.86 11.39 -0.17
C THR A 251 -7.49 9.93 -0.43
N SER A 252 -7.91 9.35 -1.54
CA SER A 252 -7.65 7.96 -1.90
C SER A 252 -6.15 7.66 -1.98
N VAL A 253 -5.39 8.41 -2.77
CA VAL A 253 -3.93 8.21 -2.90
C VAL A 253 -3.19 8.49 -1.59
N THR A 254 -3.71 9.38 -0.75
CA THR A 254 -3.14 9.66 0.58
C THR A 254 -3.35 8.48 1.52
N LEU A 255 -4.56 7.93 1.58
CA LEU A 255 -4.86 6.76 2.39
C LEU A 255 -4.10 5.53 1.88
N GLU A 256 -3.94 5.35 0.56
CA GLU A 256 -3.15 4.26 -0.02
C GLU A 256 -1.67 4.34 0.39
N PHE A 257 -1.08 5.53 0.36
CA PHE A 257 0.28 5.75 0.86
C PHE A 257 0.40 5.44 2.35
N LEU A 258 -0.51 5.99 3.17
CA LEU A 258 -0.51 5.79 4.63
C LEU A 258 -0.66 4.31 4.99
N ASP A 259 -1.60 3.62 4.36
CA ASP A 259 -1.80 2.17 4.50
C ASP A 259 -0.52 1.38 4.20
N THR A 260 0.11 1.69 3.06
CA THR A 260 1.33 1.00 2.63
C THR A 260 2.52 1.26 3.57
N ILE A 261 2.77 2.50 3.96
CA ILE A 261 3.93 2.83 4.80
C ILE A 261 3.73 2.36 6.25
N LEU A 262 2.51 2.47 6.79
CA LEU A 262 2.20 2.02 8.16
C LEU A 262 2.22 0.50 8.31
N MET A 263 1.93 -0.24 7.23
CA MET A 263 2.14 -1.69 7.19
C MET A 263 3.62 -2.08 7.35
N LEU A 264 4.55 -1.19 6.96
CA LEU A 264 5.99 -1.47 6.89
C LEU A 264 6.80 -0.92 8.07
N ILE A 265 6.16 -0.25 9.04
CA ILE A 265 6.82 0.31 10.22
C ILE A 265 6.10 -0.08 11.52
N THR A 266 6.78 0.15 12.63
CA THR A 266 6.21 0.05 13.97
C THR A 266 5.99 1.45 14.56
N CYS A 267 4.79 1.71 15.08
CA CYS A 267 4.43 2.95 15.75
C CYS A 267 4.84 2.91 17.24
N ILE A 268 6.14 2.99 17.52
CA ILE A 268 6.71 2.92 18.88
C ILE A 268 7.68 4.08 19.07
N ASP A 269 7.51 4.81 20.18
CA ASP A 269 8.48 5.84 20.60
C ASP A 269 9.72 5.16 21.21
N CYS A 270 10.80 5.15 20.43
CA CYS A 270 12.11 4.64 20.82
C CYS A 270 13.15 5.77 21.00
N SER A 271 12.70 7.02 21.20
CA SER A 271 13.59 8.17 21.40
C SER A 271 14.53 8.00 22.60
N SER A 272 14.10 7.29 23.64
CA SER A 272 14.91 6.98 24.81
C SER A 272 16.07 6.01 24.53
N ALA A 273 16.01 5.24 23.43
CA ALA A 273 17.06 4.30 23.05
C ALA A 273 18.43 4.98 22.84
N VAL A 274 18.43 6.27 22.45
CA VAL A 274 19.66 7.06 22.25
C VAL A 274 20.49 7.19 23.53
N ASN A 275 19.85 7.18 24.70
CA ASN A 275 20.53 7.28 25.99
C ASN A 275 20.92 5.91 26.56
N ILE A 276 20.38 4.83 26.01
CA ILE A 276 20.49 3.47 26.53
C ILE A 276 21.50 2.65 25.72
N ARG A 277 21.47 2.80 24.39
CA ARG A 277 22.27 2.02 23.45
C ARG A 277 23.54 2.77 23.04
N ASN A 278 24.64 2.03 22.88
CA ASN A 278 25.92 2.56 22.42
C ASN A 278 26.27 2.17 20.97
N ASP A 279 25.46 1.31 20.33
CA ASP A 279 25.69 0.76 18.99
C ASP A 279 24.93 1.51 17.87
N LEU A 280 24.33 2.66 18.19
CA LEU A 280 23.53 3.43 17.24
C LEU A 280 24.41 4.25 16.28
N THR A 281 24.13 4.15 14.99
CA THR A 281 24.62 5.08 13.97
C THR A 281 23.97 6.46 14.12
N GLU A 282 24.58 7.52 13.54
CA GLU A 282 23.99 8.87 13.58
C GLU A 282 22.60 8.92 12.95
N ILE A 283 22.37 8.16 11.88
CA ILE A 283 21.07 8.05 11.23
C ILE A 283 20.06 7.36 12.15
N GLU A 284 20.43 6.26 12.81
CA GLU A 284 19.54 5.60 13.76
C GLU A 284 19.21 6.50 14.95
N LYS A 285 20.15 7.31 15.45
CA LYS A 285 19.89 8.29 16.51
C LYS A 285 18.84 9.31 16.06
N GLU A 286 18.99 9.87 14.87
CA GLU A 286 18.04 10.83 14.30
C GLU A 286 16.65 10.21 14.15
N VAL A 287 16.57 9.01 13.59
CA VAL A 287 15.30 8.28 13.43
C VAL A 287 14.67 7.98 14.79
N CYS A 288 15.44 7.46 15.76
CA CYS A 288 14.96 7.23 17.13
C CYS A 288 14.37 8.50 17.74
N LEU A 289 15.07 9.64 17.66
CA LEU A 289 14.56 10.91 18.18
C LEU A 289 13.25 11.33 17.50
N SER A 290 13.14 11.14 16.18
CA SER A 290 11.93 11.46 15.43
C SER A 290 10.71 10.61 15.84
N THR A 291 10.92 9.39 16.36
CA THR A 291 9.82 8.51 16.78
C THR A 291 9.00 9.07 17.96
N SER A 292 9.52 10.07 18.68
CA SER A 292 8.74 10.79 19.71
C SER A 292 7.49 11.48 19.13
N ASN A 293 7.50 11.80 17.84
CA ASN A 293 6.37 12.43 17.14
C ASN A 293 5.30 11.46 16.65
N PHE A 294 5.44 10.15 16.85
CA PHE A 294 4.35 9.20 16.54
C PHE A 294 3.07 9.53 17.30
N ASP A 295 3.22 10.03 18.53
CA ASP A 295 2.08 10.45 19.35
C ASP A 295 1.28 11.59 18.68
N ASP A 296 1.99 12.62 18.21
CA ASP A 296 1.40 13.75 17.50
C ASP A 296 0.75 13.31 16.17
N PHE A 297 1.43 12.45 15.43
CA PHE A 297 0.92 11.89 14.17
C PHE A 297 -0.42 11.17 14.38
N ILE A 298 -0.51 10.28 15.37
CA ILE A 298 -1.73 9.52 15.64
C ILE A 298 -2.88 10.44 16.07
N VAL A 299 -2.59 11.45 16.88
CA VAL A 299 -3.59 12.43 17.32
C VAL A 299 -4.13 13.24 16.14
N GLU A 300 -3.26 13.75 15.27
CA GLU A 300 -3.67 14.56 14.12
C GLU A 300 -4.35 13.69 13.04
N PHE A 301 -3.89 12.46 12.83
CA PHE A 301 -4.55 11.48 11.95
C PHE A 301 -5.99 11.23 12.41
N LEU A 302 -6.21 10.81 13.66
CA LEU A 302 -7.56 10.54 14.15
C LEU A 302 -8.45 11.78 14.12
N LYS A 303 -7.90 12.96 14.44
CA LYS A 303 -8.63 14.23 14.36
C LYS A 303 -9.11 14.53 12.94
N ARG A 304 -8.26 14.29 11.92
CA ARG A 304 -8.63 14.43 10.50
C ARG A 304 -9.75 13.47 10.13
N ILE A 305 -9.66 12.21 10.55
CA ILE A 305 -10.70 11.21 10.30
C ILE A 305 -12.03 11.59 10.98
N PHE A 306 -12.00 12.06 12.23
CA PHE A 306 -13.22 12.49 12.91
C PHE A 306 -13.84 13.74 12.26
N GLN A 307 -13.02 14.71 11.84
CA GLN A 307 -13.51 15.86 11.07
C GLN A 307 -14.15 15.42 9.74
N MET A 308 -13.56 14.43 9.08
CA MET A 308 -14.11 13.83 7.86
C MET A 308 -15.49 13.21 8.13
N ILE A 309 -15.61 12.42 9.21
CA ILE A 309 -16.86 11.78 9.62
C ILE A 309 -17.92 12.82 10.00
N ASP A 310 -17.54 13.91 10.70
CA ASP A 310 -18.47 14.98 11.08
C ASP A 310 -19.09 15.66 9.86
N VAL A 311 -18.29 15.96 8.84
CA VAL A 311 -18.80 16.59 7.60
C VAL A 311 -19.73 15.64 6.85
N LEU A 312 -19.34 14.37 6.71
CA LEU A 312 -20.20 13.32 6.11
C LEU A 312 -21.48 13.08 6.92
N SER A 313 -21.46 13.39 8.22
CA SER A 313 -22.65 13.35 9.09
C SER A 313 -23.57 14.54 8.87
N THR A 314 -23.04 15.70 8.44
CA THR A 314 -23.83 16.92 8.22
C THR A 314 -24.49 17.02 6.84
N ASP A 315 -24.01 16.25 5.86
CA ASP A 315 -24.60 16.11 4.51
C ASP A 315 -25.91 15.29 4.52
N MET A 316 -26.79 15.60 5.47
CA MET A 316 -28.12 15.03 5.68
C MET A 316 -29.08 15.46 4.56
N SER A 317 -28.76 15.11 3.32
CA SER A 317 -29.74 14.93 2.26
C SER A 317 -30.46 13.58 2.47
N ASP A 318 -31.09 13.43 3.63
CA ASP A 318 -32.05 12.37 3.96
C ASP A 318 -33.39 12.54 3.19
N ALA A 319 -33.33 13.20 2.03
CA ALA A 319 -34.49 13.58 1.24
C ALA A 319 -34.36 13.06 -0.19
N VAL A 320 -35.01 11.92 -0.41
CA VAL A 320 -35.70 11.60 -1.68
C VAL A 320 -34.76 11.45 -2.88
N THR A 321 -34.12 10.29 -3.00
CA THR A 321 -34.06 9.62 -4.31
C THR A 321 -33.79 8.13 -4.14
N SER A 322 -34.71 7.36 -4.72
CA SER A 322 -34.67 5.93 -4.98
C SER A 322 -33.32 5.44 -5.54
N ASN A 323 -32.88 4.27 -5.06
CA ASN A 323 -31.72 3.50 -5.53
C ASN A 323 -30.37 4.22 -5.34
N ALA A 324 -29.98 4.48 -4.09
CA ALA A 324 -28.61 4.86 -3.78
C ALA A 324 -27.69 3.68 -4.11
N ASP A 325 -27.06 3.71 -5.29
CA ASP A 325 -25.86 2.94 -5.54
C ASP A 325 -24.88 3.26 -4.39
N VAL A 326 -24.35 2.22 -3.74
CA VAL A 326 -23.32 2.41 -2.72
C VAL A 326 -22.15 3.12 -3.38
N ASP A 327 -21.75 4.27 -2.84
CA ASP A 327 -20.65 5.05 -3.39
C ASP A 327 -19.37 4.20 -3.25
N ILE A 328 -18.80 3.78 -4.38
CA ILE A 328 -17.61 2.93 -4.42
C ILE A 328 -16.45 3.61 -3.69
N ASP A 329 -16.42 4.95 -3.73
CA ASP A 329 -15.39 5.74 -3.07
C ASP A 329 -15.51 5.66 -1.54
N ASP A 330 -16.74 5.60 -0.99
CA ASP A 330 -16.96 5.41 0.45
C ASP A 330 -16.52 4.03 0.93
N ILE A 331 -16.83 2.99 0.17
CA ILE A 331 -16.40 1.62 0.48
C ILE A 331 -14.87 1.57 0.53
N MET A 332 -14.22 2.18 -0.47
CA MET A 332 -12.77 2.23 -0.56
C MET A 332 -12.16 3.00 0.61
N ILE A 333 -12.70 4.17 0.96
CA ILE A 333 -12.23 4.97 2.10
C ILE A 333 -12.40 4.19 3.40
N ASN A 334 -13.57 3.60 3.63
CA ASN A 334 -13.84 2.80 4.82
C ASN A 334 -12.86 1.62 4.95
N TRP A 335 -12.67 0.88 3.86
CA TRP A 335 -11.73 -0.24 3.82
C TRP A 335 -10.30 0.20 4.14
N LYS A 336 -9.83 1.30 3.54
CA LYS A 336 -8.49 1.84 3.82
C LYS A 336 -8.33 2.32 5.26
N LEU A 337 -9.34 2.95 5.85
CA LEU A 337 -9.27 3.37 7.25
C LEU A 337 -9.26 2.19 8.21
N THR A 338 -10.00 1.13 7.87
CA THR A 338 -10.00 -0.14 8.60
C THR A 338 -8.61 -0.77 8.58
N THR A 339 -8.00 -0.89 7.39
CA THR A 339 -6.65 -1.48 7.25
C THR A 339 -5.57 -0.62 7.90
N ILE A 340 -5.62 0.70 7.77
CA ILE A 340 -4.69 1.63 8.45
C ILE A 340 -4.80 1.47 9.97
N THR A 341 -6.02 1.47 10.51
CA THR A 341 -6.25 1.32 11.94
C THR A 341 -5.73 -0.02 12.43
N PHE A 342 -6.03 -1.11 11.72
CA PHE A 342 -5.49 -2.44 12.00
C PHE A 342 -3.95 -2.46 12.00
N ASN A 343 -3.32 -1.92 10.95
CA ASN A 343 -1.87 -1.89 10.79
C ASN A 343 -1.19 -1.11 11.93
N ILE A 344 -1.76 0.02 12.35
CA ILE A 344 -1.26 0.79 13.49
C ILE A 344 -1.40 -0.01 14.78
N VAL A 345 -2.59 -0.56 15.06
CA VAL A 345 -2.89 -1.22 16.34
C VAL A 345 -2.00 -2.44 16.56
N GLN A 346 -1.79 -3.28 15.54
CA GLN A 346 -0.93 -4.47 15.63
C GLN A 346 0.52 -4.11 15.93
N GLN A 347 0.97 -2.93 15.51
CA GLN A 347 2.38 -2.55 15.50
C GLN A 347 2.71 -1.34 16.37
N CYS A 348 1.83 -1.00 17.31
CA CYS A 348 2.03 0.12 18.22
C CYS A 348 2.32 -0.32 19.65
N SER A 349 2.95 0.57 20.42
CA SER A 349 3.11 0.37 21.86
C SER A 349 1.77 0.39 22.58
N SER A 350 1.70 -0.26 23.75
CA SER A 350 0.52 -0.23 24.63
C SER A 350 0.03 1.19 24.95
N LYS A 351 0.95 2.17 25.05
CA LYS A 351 0.65 3.59 25.28
C LYS A 351 -0.08 4.23 24.10
N ILE A 352 0.37 3.97 22.87
CA ILE A 352 -0.26 4.50 21.66
C ILE A 352 -1.62 3.84 21.45
N PHE A 353 -1.71 2.51 21.64
CA PHE A 353 -2.98 1.80 21.57
C PHE A 353 -4.02 2.39 22.55
N HIS A 354 -3.64 2.61 23.81
CA HIS A 354 -4.52 3.21 24.81
C HIS A 354 -5.11 4.54 24.34
N LYS A 355 -4.27 5.40 23.75
CA LYS A 355 -4.68 6.70 23.24
C LYS A 355 -5.64 6.61 22.06
N ILE A 356 -5.37 5.71 21.11
CA ILE A 356 -6.26 5.45 19.97
C ILE A 356 -7.61 4.97 20.50
N ARG A 357 -7.59 3.97 21.38
CA ARG A 357 -8.80 3.39 21.99
C ARG A 357 -9.63 4.45 22.69
N GLU A 358 -9.05 5.26 23.58
CA GLU A 358 -9.80 6.32 24.29
C GLU A 358 -10.47 7.28 23.31
N LYS A 359 -9.72 7.77 22.32
CA LYS A 359 -10.26 8.70 21.31
C LYS A 359 -11.41 8.11 20.50
N VAL A 360 -11.29 6.84 20.06
CA VAL A 360 -12.34 6.17 19.30
C VAL A 360 -13.55 5.89 20.19
N ILE A 361 -13.36 5.43 21.43
CA ILE A 361 -14.46 5.18 22.39
C ILE A 361 -15.21 6.47 22.71
N ASP A 362 -14.50 7.58 22.96
CA ASP A 362 -15.09 8.88 23.23
C ASP A 362 -15.94 9.36 22.05
N PHE A 363 -15.45 9.16 20.82
CA PHE A 363 -16.17 9.50 19.60
C PHE A 363 -17.45 8.65 19.44
N VAL A 364 -17.33 7.33 19.57
CA VAL A 364 -18.45 6.37 19.47
C VAL A 364 -19.56 6.65 20.49
N SER A 365 -19.20 7.14 21.69
CA SER A 365 -20.14 7.39 22.78
C SER A 365 -20.83 8.76 22.70
N GLY A 366 -20.34 9.68 21.86
CA GLY A 366 -20.70 11.11 21.92
C GLY A 366 -21.67 11.61 20.84
N VAL A 367 -21.92 10.86 19.77
CA VAL A 367 -22.56 11.40 18.56
C VAL A 367 -23.63 10.45 17.99
N CYS A 368 -24.79 11.00 17.62
CA CYS A 368 -25.75 10.32 16.75
C CYS A 368 -25.29 10.47 15.30
N LEU A 369 -24.75 9.40 14.73
CA LEU A 369 -24.09 9.40 13.41
C LEU A 369 -25.10 9.19 12.27
N SER A 370 -24.85 9.80 11.10
CA SER A 370 -25.54 9.47 9.85
C SER A 370 -25.21 8.04 9.40
N SER A 371 -25.97 7.46 8.45
CA SER A 371 -25.68 6.08 7.98
C SER A 371 -24.25 5.96 7.43
N ARG A 372 -23.83 6.87 6.55
CA ARG A 372 -22.48 6.91 5.95
C ARG A 372 -21.38 7.06 7.01
N ALA A 373 -21.64 7.88 8.03
CA ALA A 373 -20.72 8.07 9.13
C ALA A 373 -20.59 6.82 10.03
N ARG A 374 -21.67 6.05 10.20
CA ARG A 374 -21.63 4.79 10.95
C ARG A 374 -20.73 3.76 10.29
N ASP A 375 -20.80 3.63 8.97
CA ASP A 375 -20.00 2.64 8.23
C ASP A 375 -18.49 2.91 8.37
N ILE A 376 -18.08 4.19 8.32
CA ILE A 376 -16.67 4.56 8.52
C ILE A 376 -16.22 4.29 9.96
N VAL A 377 -17.04 4.66 10.95
CA VAL A 377 -16.70 4.45 12.36
C VAL A 377 -16.70 2.97 12.72
N SER A 378 -17.61 2.17 12.15
CA SER A 378 -17.62 0.73 12.33
C SER A 378 -16.35 0.11 11.77
N GLY A 379 -15.85 0.55 10.61
CA GLY A 379 -14.54 0.12 10.08
C GLY A 379 -13.36 0.48 10.98
N LEU A 380 -13.36 1.67 11.60
CA LEU A 380 -12.34 2.00 12.62
C LEU A 380 -12.40 1.04 13.81
N VAL A 381 -13.60 0.73 14.31
CA VAL A 381 -13.80 -0.22 15.41
C VAL A 381 -13.38 -1.63 14.99
N GLU A 382 -13.71 -2.07 13.78
CA GLU A 382 -13.26 -3.35 13.21
C GLU A 382 -11.73 -3.44 13.21
N GLY A 383 -11.04 -2.38 12.77
CA GLY A 383 -9.58 -2.30 12.83
C GLY A 383 -9.01 -2.45 14.25
N LEU A 384 -9.66 -1.86 15.26
CA LEU A 384 -9.28 -2.03 16.67
C LEU A 384 -9.53 -3.47 17.16
N VAL A 385 -10.65 -4.07 16.78
CA VAL A 385 -11.05 -5.43 17.17
C VAL A 385 -10.10 -6.46 16.59
N LYS A 386 -9.80 -6.36 15.28
CA LYS A 386 -8.85 -7.25 14.60
C LYS A 386 -7.42 -7.03 15.07
N GLY A 387 -7.05 -5.80 15.43
CA GLY A 387 -5.72 -5.45 15.86
C GLY A 387 -5.39 -5.87 17.31
N ASN A 388 -6.31 -5.64 18.24
CA ASN A 388 -6.14 -6.02 19.65
C ASN A 388 -7.50 -6.40 20.25
N PRO A 389 -7.96 -7.65 20.03
CA PRO A 389 -9.32 -8.06 20.39
C PRO A 389 -9.55 -8.01 21.90
N VAL A 390 -8.58 -8.48 22.70
CA VAL A 390 -8.73 -8.59 24.15
C VAL A 390 -8.97 -7.24 24.80
N GLU A 391 -8.12 -6.25 24.51
CA GLU A 391 -8.27 -4.92 25.12
C GLU A 391 -9.39 -4.10 24.46
N THR A 392 -9.76 -4.34 23.21
CA THR A 392 -10.89 -3.64 22.58
C THR A 392 -12.23 -4.13 23.15
N LEU A 393 -12.44 -5.45 23.19
CA LEU A 393 -13.67 -6.06 23.69
C LEU A 393 -13.94 -5.68 25.15
N LYS A 394 -12.91 -5.66 25.99
CA LYS A 394 -12.99 -5.30 27.41
C LYS A 394 -13.71 -3.99 27.70
N TYR A 395 -13.60 -3.00 26.82
CA TYR A 395 -14.20 -1.68 27.04
C TYR A 395 -15.45 -1.45 26.20
N LEU A 396 -15.55 -2.04 25.00
CA LEU A 396 -16.66 -1.81 24.09
C LEU A 396 -17.76 -2.87 24.22
N MET A 397 -17.43 -4.16 24.37
CA MET A 397 -18.44 -5.23 24.39
C MET A 397 -19.48 -5.06 25.50
N PRO A 398 -19.10 -4.80 26.77
CA PRO A 398 -20.10 -4.64 27.82
C PRO A 398 -21.01 -3.43 27.60
N LYS A 399 -20.42 -2.29 27.21
CA LYS A 399 -21.15 -1.05 26.96
C LYS A 399 -22.16 -1.21 25.82
N THR A 400 -21.73 -1.80 24.70
CA THR A 400 -22.60 -2.03 23.53
C THR A 400 -23.75 -2.95 23.88
N CYS A 401 -23.50 -4.09 24.53
CA CYS A 401 -24.56 -5.01 24.93
C CYS A 401 -25.55 -4.35 25.90
N GLU A 402 -25.08 -3.64 26.92
CA GLU A 402 -25.95 -2.93 27.86
C GLU A 402 -26.80 -1.85 27.17
N SER A 403 -26.24 -1.11 26.20
CA SER A 403 -27.01 -0.11 25.46
C SER A 403 -28.12 -0.76 24.63
N ILE A 404 -27.83 -1.86 23.94
CA ILE A 404 -28.84 -2.63 23.19
C ILE A 404 -29.95 -3.09 24.14
N GLU A 405 -29.59 -3.75 25.25
CA GLU A 405 -30.57 -4.25 26.22
C GLU A 405 -31.40 -3.13 26.84
N LYS A 406 -30.81 -1.97 27.16
CA LYS A 406 -31.54 -0.81 27.68
C LYS A 406 -32.56 -0.30 26.66
N ILE A 407 -32.16 -0.14 25.40
CA ILE A 407 -33.06 0.35 24.33
C ILE A 407 -34.20 -0.64 24.12
N LEU A 408 -33.93 -1.95 24.09
CA LEU A 408 -34.94 -2.99 23.92
C LEU A 408 -35.90 -3.09 25.12
N ASN A 409 -35.42 -2.90 26.35
CA ASN A 409 -36.27 -2.94 27.53
C ASN A 409 -37.13 -1.67 27.71
N HIS A 410 -36.66 -0.51 27.23
CA HIS A 410 -37.42 0.74 27.29
C HIS A 410 -38.48 0.87 26.20
N SER A 411 -38.33 0.14 25.10
CA SER A 411 -39.28 0.16 24.00
C SER A 411 -40.41 -0.85 24.23
N GLU A 412 -41.58 -0.35 24.66
CA GLU A 412 -42.80 -1.16 24.80
C GLU A 412 -43.13 -1.88 23.49
N SER A 413 -42.75 -3.15 23.31
CA SER A 413 -43.23 -4.16 22.33
C SER A 413 -43.40 -3.76 20.84
N THR A 414 -43.21 -2.51 20.46
CA THR A 414 -43.73 -1.90 19.22
C THR A 414 -42.61 -1.72 18.20
N ILE A 415 -41.35 -1.54 18.65
CA ILE A 415 -40.16 -1.54 17.77
C ILE A 415 -39.92 -2.91 17.15
N LEU A 416 -40.25 -3.99 17.88
CA LEU A 416 -40.18 -5.37 17.38
C LEU A 416 -41.22 -5.67 16.29
N LEU A 417 -42.36 -4.95 16.29
CA LEU A 417 -43.58 -5.33 15.56
C LEU A 417 -44.01 -4.34 14.47
N THR A 418 -43.42 -3.15 14.36
CA THR A 418 -43.85 -2.13 13.38
C THR A 418 -42.73 -1.75 12.41
N ASP A 419 -43.08 -1.67 11.13
CA ASP A 419 -42.23 -1.33 9.97
C ASP A 419 -41.78 0.15 9.94
N HIS A 420 -41.81 0.84 11.09
CA HIS A 420 -41.33 2.21 11.18
C HIS A 420 -39.80 2.21 11.23
N LYS A 421 -39.19 3.19 10.54
CA LYS A 421 -37.74 3.45 10.50
C LYS A 421 -37.13 3.10 11.86
N GLY A 422 -36.32 2.03 11.88
CA GLY A 422 -35.76 1.48 13.11
C GLY A 422 -35.09 2.58 13.93
N ASP A 423 -35.08 2.42 15.25
CA ASP A 423 -34.38 3.33 16.13
C ASP A 423 -32.94 3.48 15.64
N ILE A 424 -32.58 4.72 15.29
CA ILE A 424 -31.26 5.09 14.75
C ILE A 424 -30.17 4.66 15.74
N GLU A 425 -30.44 4.84 17.03
CA GLU A 425 -29.53 4.50 18.11
C GLU A 425 -29.38 2.98 18.24
N LEU A 426 -30.49 2.24 18.17
CA LEU A 426 -30.44 0.77 18.17
C LEU A 426 -29.64 0.23 16.98
N THR A 427 -29.92 0.74 15.78
CA THR A 427 -29.22 0.33 14.54
C THR A 427 -27.72 0.54 14.67
N TRP A 428 -27.30 1.67 15.24
CA TRP A 428 -25.89 1.95 15.49
C TRP A 428 -25.24 0.93 16.42
N TYR A 429 -25.85 0.64 17.57
CA TYR A 429 -25.28 -0.33 18.51
C TYR A 429 -25.30 -1.77 17.96
N LEU A 430 -26.26 -2.12 17.09
CA LEU A 430 -26.27 -3.41 16.39
C LEU A 430 -25.12 -3.53 15.38
N ILE A 431 -24.81 -2.46 14.64
CA ILE A 431 -23.65 -2.42 13.73
C ILE A 431 -22.36 -2.58 14.56
N LEU A 432 -22.21 -1.81 15.63
CA LEU A 432 -21.06 -1.96 16.54
C LEU A 432 -20.95 -3.38 17.09
N PHE A 433 -22.08 -3.98 17.49
CA PHE A 433 -22.10 -5.35 17.99
C PHE A 433 -21.64 -6.34 16.91
N ALA A 434 -22.08 -6.18 15.66
CA ALA A 434 -21.65 -7.00 14.54
C ALA A 434 -20.13 -6.96 14.31
N GLU A 435 -19.51 -5.78 14.47
CA GLU A 435 -18.05 -5.66 14.39
C GLU A 435 -17.32 -6.27 15.59
N LEU A 436 -17.88 -6.09 16.80
CA LEU A 436 -17.27 -6.62 18.03
C LEU A 436 -17.30 -8.15 18.07
N VAL A 437 -18.34 -8.80 17.56
CA VAL A 437 -18.41 -10.27 17.49
C VAL A 437 -17.54 -10.87 16.39
N HIS A 438 -16.94 -10.05 15.53
CA HIS A 438 -15.94 -10.47 14.55
C HIS A 438 -14.50 -10.52 15.11
N ALA A 439 -14.35 -10.46 16.44
CA ALA A 439 -13.07 -10.59 17.13
C ALA A 439 -12.50 -12.01 17.06
N ARG A 440 -11.28 -12.18 17.59
CA ARG A 440 -10.67 -13.51 17.74
C ARG A 440 -11.52 -14.38 18.68
N GLY A 441 -11.78 -15.63 18.29
CA GLY A 441 -12.76 -16.49 18.94
C GLY A 441 -12.48 -16.75 20.42
N ASP A 442 -11.24 -17.06 20.78
CA ASP A 442 -10.78 -17.22 22.17
C ASP A 442 -11.15 -16.04 23.09
N ALA A 443 -11.09 -14.81 22.56
CA ALA A 443 -11.43 -13.60 23.28
C ALA A 443 -12.95 -13.40 23.41
N LEU A 444 -13.76 -13.93 22.48
CA LEU A 444 -15.22 -13.83 22.49
C LEU A 444 -15.85 -14.72 23.56
N ILE A 445 -15.25 -15.87 23.86
CA ILE A 445 -15.80 -16.83 24.86
C ILE A 445 -16.00 -16.20 26.23
N ILE A 446 -15.14 -15.25 26.61
CA ILE A 446 -15.26 -14.47 27.85
C ILE A 446 -16.61 -13.75 27.94
N TYR A 447 -17.19 -13.37 26.79
CA TYR A 447 -18.43 -12.60 26.67
C TYR A 447 -19.63 -13.44 26.19
N LYS A 448 -19.51 -14.78 26.15
CA LYS A 448 -20.54 -15.72 25.64
C LYS A 448 -21.95 -15.41 26.15
N SER A 449 -22.11 -15.17 27.46
CA SER A 449 -23.43 -14.89 28.05
C SER A 449 -24.07 -13.60 27.53
N MET A 450 -23.27 -12.55 27.35
CA MET A 450 -23.73 -11.24 26.87
C MET A 450 -24.11 -11.31 25.39
N ILE A 451 -23.24 -11.90 24.58
CA ILE A 451 -23.45 -12.11 23.14
C ILE A 451 -24.75 -12.90 22.92
N MET A 452 -24.93 -14.01 23.64
CA MET A 452 -26.14 -14.84 23.53
C MET A 452 -27.39 -14.14 24.05
N SER A 453 -27.28 -13.25 25.05
CA SER A 453 -28.40 -12.44 25.52
C SER A 453 -28.92 -11.51 24.41
N VAL A 454 -28.02 -10.79 23.74
CA VAL A 454 -28.34 -9.90 22.62
C VAL A 454 -29.03 -10.68 21.49
N PHE A 455 -28.44 -11.80 21.03
CA PHE A 455 -29.06 -12.59 19.96
C PHE A 455 -30.45 -13.12 20.31
N ARG A 456 -30.69 -13.56 21.57
CA ARG A 456 -32.02 -14.02 22.01
C ARG A 456 -33.06 -12.92 21.99
N GLN A 457 -32.68 -11.69 22.34
CA GLN A 457 -33.60 -10.55 22.34
C GLN A 457 -33.88 -10.04 20.92
N CYS A 458 -32.89 -10.11 20.03
CA CYS A 458 -32.99 -9.61 18.65
C CYS A 458 -33.62 -10.61 17.66
N ILE A 459 -33.78 -11.89 18.01
CA ILE A 459 -34.29 -12.94 17.11
C ILE A 459 -35.71 -12.67 16.57
N HIS A 460 -36.47 -11.82 17.26
CA HIS A 460 -37.85 -11.47 16.92
C HIS A 460 -37.98 -10.18 16.10
N PHE A 461 -36.86 -9.59 15.65
CA PHE A 461 -36.89 -8.38 14.84
C PHE A 461 -37.58 -8.62 13.50
N ILE A 462 -38.57 -7.78 13.18
CA ILE A 462 -39.27 -7.80 11.88
C ILE A 462 -38.69 -6.75 10.92
N ASN A 463 -38.01 -5.71 11.44
CA ASN A 463 -37.37 -4.68 10.62
C ASN A 463 -36.23 -5.29 9.80
N LYS A 464 -36.28 -5.11 8.47
CA LYS A 464 -35.31 -5.66 7.51
C LYS A 464 -33.86 -5.27 7.85
N ASN A 465 -33.59 -3.99 8.08
CA ASN A 465 -32.23 -3.50 8.28
C ASN A 465 -31.61 -4.07 9.56
N SER A 466 -32.36 -4.03 10.68
CA SER A 466 -31.88 -4.59 11.95
C SER A 466 -31.71 -6.10 11.88
N TYR A 467 -32.58 -6.79 11.14
CA TYR A 467 -32.45 -8.23 10.90
C TYR A 467 -31.22 -8.58 10.07
N GLU A 468 -30.94 -7.83 8.98
CA GLU A 468 -29.73 -8.02 8.16
C GLU A 468 -28.45 -7.79 8.98
N THR A 469 -28.39 -6.74 9.81
CA THR A 469 -27.24 -6.50 10.70
C THR A 469 -27.03 -7.63 11.71
N ILE A 470 -28.12 -8.15 12.30
CA ILE A 470 -28.02 -9.29 13.23
C ILE A 470 -27.60 -10.57 12.51
N ALA A 471 -28.12 -10.83 11.31
CA ALA A 471 -27.70 -11.97 10.51
C ALA A 471 -26.20 -11.91 10.20
N HIS A 472 -25.70 -10.72 9.84
CA HIS A 472 -24.27 -10.48 9.64
C HIS A 472 -23.45 -10.69 10.93
N ALA A 473 -23.96 -10.24 12.08
CA ALA A 473 -23.32 -10.50 13.37
C ALA A 473 -23.24 -12.00 13.70
N VAL A 474 -24.27 -12.78 13.34
CA VAL A 474 -24.24 -14.25 13.48
C VAL A 474 -23.20 -14.87 12.56
N GLU A 475 -23.13 -14.43 11.30
CA GLU A 475 -22.11 -14.88 10.33
C GLU A 475 -20.70 -14.61 10.85
N HIS A 476 -20.41 -13.37 11.25
CA HIS A 476 -19.14 -13.00 11.88
C HIS A 476 -18.79 -13.84 13.10
N LEU A 477 -19.75 -14.05 14.01
CA LEU A 477 -19.51 -14.88 15.20
C LEU A 477 -19.15 -16.32 14.82
N LEU A 478 -19.90 -16.91 13.88
CA LEU A 478 -19.63 -18.27 13.41
C LEU A 478 -18.27 -18.34 12.72
N GLU A 479 -17.92 -17.37 11.87
CA GLU A 479 -16.61 -17.30 11.25
C GLU A 479 -15.48 -17.25 12.28
N SER A 480 -15.61 -16.33 13.24
CA SER A 480 -14.64 -16.13 14.32
C SER A 480 -14.40 -17.38 15.18
N LEU A 481 -15.44 -18.17 15.46
CA LEU A 481 -15.37 -19.35 16.32
C LEU A 481 -15.02 -20.64 15.56
N THR A 482 -15.31 -20.73 14.26
CA THR A 482 -15.21 -22.00 13.51
C THR A 482 -14.07 -22.06 12.48
N HIS A 483 -13.56 -20.91 12.03
CA HIS A 483 -12.51 -20.88 11.02
C HIS A 483 -11.10 -20.91 11.63
N VAL A 484 -10.15 -21.44 10.86
CA VAL A 484 -8.72 -21.30 11.11
C VAL A 484 -8.20 -20.08 10.36
N TYR A 485 -7.65 -19.09 11.07
CA TYR A 485 -7.16 -17.83 10.49
C TYR A 485 -5.90 -17.32 11.20
N PRO A 486 -5.03 -16.54 10.52
CA PRO A 486 -3.84 -15.97 11.15
C PRO A 486 -4.20 -14.91 12.19
N ILE A 487 -3.41 -14.82 13.26
CA ILE A 487 -3.64 -13.89 14.38
C ILE A 487 -2.50 -12.91 14.64
N ASP A 488 -1.31 -13.19 14.09
CA ASP A 488 -0.14 -12.34 14.24
C ASP A 488 0.31 -11.83 12.86
N TYR A 489 0.23 -10.52 12.69
CA TYR A 489 0.56 -9.78 11.46
C TYR A 489 1.70 -8.79 11.69
N ARG A 490 2.39 -8.88 12.83
CA ARG A 490 3.48 -7.96 13.20
C ARG A 490 4.69 -8.16 12.29
N LEU A 491 5.46 -7.08 12.09
CA LEU A 491 6.72 -7.13 11.34
C LEU A 491 7.80 -8.00 12.00
N THR A 492 7.67 -8.25 13.31
CA THR A 492 8.61 -9.06 14.07
C THR A 492 7.91 -10.00 15.05
N VAL A 493 8.57 -11.13 15.33
CA VAL A 493 8.23 -12.07 16.41
C VAL A 493 8.67 -11.59 17.79
N GLU A 494 9.64 -10.67 17.85
CA GLU A 494 10.10 -10.08 19.10
C GLU A 494 8.95 -9.35 19.81
N ASN A 495 8.96 -9.35 21.13
CA ASN A 495 7.95 -8.61 21.86
C ASN A 495 8.24 -7.11 21.73
N ILE A 496 7.26 -6.35 21.22
CA ILE A 496 7.34 -4.91 21.00
C ILE A 496 7.64 -4.14 22.30
N ASP A 497 7.25 -4.68 23.44
CA ASP A 497 7.50 -4.09 24.76
C ASP A 497 8.85 -4.56 25.38
N GLU A 498 9.71 -5.25 24.62
CA GLU A 498 11.07 -5.59 25.07
C GLU A 498 11.92 -4.34 25.33
N PRO A 499 12.84 -4.38 26.32
CA PRO A 499 13.75 -3.28 26.56
C PRO A 499 14.55 -2.90 25.31
N PHE A 500 14.73 -1.60 25.06
CA PHE A 500 15.47 -1.13 23.89
C PHE A 500 16.94 -1.55 23.86
N VAL A 501 17.50 -2.10 24.94
CA VAL A 501 18.82 -2.72 24.95
C VAL A 501 18.85 -3.97 24.07
N ASP A 502 17.77 -4.76 24.13
CA ASP A 502 17.70 -6.09 23.52
C ASP A 502 17.11 -6.02 22.11
N PHE A 503 16.06 -5.20 21.93
CA PHE A 503 15.36 -5.03 20.66
C PHE A 503 15.23 -3.55 20.27
N LEU A 504 15.52 -3.21 19.01
CA LEU A 504 15.35 -1.85 18.49
C LEU A 504 14.31 -1.83 17.37
N PRO A 505 13.09 -1.31 17.61
CA PRO A 505 11.98 -1.42 16.66
C PRO A 505 12.25 -0.88 15.25
N ILE A 506 12.98 0.24 15.14
CA ILE A 506 13.30 0.88 13.85
C ILE A 506 14.13 0.00 12.91
N ARG A 507 14.82 -1.02 13.45
CA ARG A 507 15.57 -1.99 12.64
C ARG A 507 14.66 -2.99 11.96
N ALA A 508 13.47 -3.26 12.50
CA ALA A 508 12.51 -4.19 11.92
C ALA A 508 11.75 -3.61 10.71
N TRP A 509 11.81 -2.28 10.51
CA TRP A 509 11.07 -1.61 9.43
C TRP A 509 11.46 -2.11 8.04
N GLY A 510 10.45 -2.45 7.24
CA GLY A 510 10.60 -2.91 5.85
C GLY A 510 11.39 -4.20 5.65
N GLN A 511 11.72 -4.95 6.72
CA GLN A 511 12.48 -6.18 6.59
C GLN A 511 11.70 -7.28 5.85
N TYR A 512 12.45 -8.16 5.18
CA TYR A 512 11.89 -9.38 4.60
C TYR A 512 12.05 -10.52 5.59
N VAL A 513 11.00 -11.32 5.75
CA VAL A 513 11.06 -12.56 6.51
C VAL A 513 11.31 -13.71 5.52
N ASP A 514 12.35 -14.51 5.78
CA ASP A 514 12.56 -15.76 5.04
C ASP A 514 11.37 -16.68 5.28
N PHE A 515 10.80 -17.25 4.21
CA PHE A 515 9.68 -18.16 4.27
C PHE A 515 9.89 -19.31 5.27
N ASN A 516 11.12 -19.83 5.38
CA ASN A 516 11.44 -20.92 6.31
C ASN A 516 11.52 -20.48 7.78
N LYS A 517 11.64 -19.18 8.04
CA LYS A 517 11.68 -18.58 9.38
C LYS A 517 10.35 -17.96 9.79
N LEU A 518 9.36 -17.99 8.90
CA LEU A 518 8.06 -17.40 9.15
C LEU A 518 7.33 -18.20 10.25
N GLN A 519 7.08 -17.56 11.39
CA GLN A 519 6.36 -18.14 12.51
C GLN A 519 4.93 -17.58 12.53
N VAL A 520 4.08 -18.06 11.62
CA VAL A 520 2.68 -17.63 11.57
C VAL A 520 1.93 -18.28 12.74
N GLN A 521 1.34 -17.44 13.58
CA GLN A 521 0.40 -17.89 14.60
C GLN A 521 -0.99 -17.94 14.01
N PHE A 522 -1.71 -19.03 14.27
CA PHE A 522 -3.08 -19.24 13.82
C PHE A 522 -4.00 -19.35 15.02
N HIS A 523 -5.19 -18.78 14.87
CA HIS A 523 -6.34 -19.19 15.63
C HIS A 523 -6.76 -20.58 15.17
N ILE A 524 -6.90 -21.52 16.10
CA ILE A 524 -7.47 -22.84 15.85
C ILE A 524 -8.62 -23.00 16.85
N PRO A 525 -9.86 -23.21 16.36
CA PRO A 525 -11.02 -23.40 17.22
C PRO A 525 -10.79 -24.47 18.30
N ASN A 526 -11.01 -24.11 19.55
CA ASN A 526 -10.96 -25.01 20.69
C ASN A 526 -12.34 -25.63 21.01
N GLU A 527 -12.39 -26.59 21.95
CA GLU A 527 -13.64 -27.27 22.32
C GLU A 527 -14.69 -26.30 22.87
N ASP A 528 -14.31 -25.31 23.68
CA ASP A 528 -15.22 -24.31 24.25
C ASP A 528 -15.81 -23.36 23.19
N GLU A 529 -15.11 -23.18 22.06
CA GLU A 529 -15.57 -22.39 20.91
C GLU A 529 -16.50 -23.16 19.99
N ILE A 530 -16.29 -24.47 19.88
CA ILE A 530 -17.14 -25.38 19.10
C ILE A 530 -18.45 -25.68 19.85
N ASP A 531 -18.41 -25.75 21.19
CA ASP A 531 -19.55 -26.01 22.10
C ASP A 531 -20.43 -24.76 22.39
#